data_AF-A0A7H8HJI4-F1
#
_entry.id   AF-A0A7H8HJI4-F1
#
_cell.length_a   1.000
_cell.length_b   1.000
_cell.length_c   1.000
_cell.angle_alpha   90.00
_cell.angle_beta   90.00
_cell.angle_gamma   90.00
#
_symmetry.space_group_name_H-M   'P 1'
#
loop_
_entity.id
_entity.type
_entity.pdbx_description
1 polymer ?
#
loop_
_entity_poly.entity_id
_entity_poly.type
_entity_poly.pdbx_seq_one_letter_code
_entity_poly.pdbx_strand_id
1 'polypeptide(L)'
;MNAWLEQALSDVAADATALRTVFPAVGRRVGRTVADTARVELLEAAPGAAAEMPGLYRYGDAAEKRAVLLGLSVVDTGDAGVELVADALRTNDTRLVTAAMGEYAATHLDAPAYRHGVLKCVFMGIPLEAVAGLDRRTDEELLRMLRDFAAERTAAGREVPADLRTLLNEQDG
;
A
#
# COMPACT_ATOMS: atom_id res chain seq x y z
N MET A 1 7.99 -21.92 -12.54
CA MET A 1 8.77 -21.00 -11.71
C MET A 1 10.15 -20.85 -12.36
N ASN A 2 10.73 -19.65 -12.39
CA ASN A 2 12.00 -19.39 -13.10
C ASN A 2 13.17 -19.85 -12.21
N ALA A 3 14.12 -20.64 -12.73
CA ALA A 3 15.28 -21.15 -11.99
C ALA A 3 16.08 -20.03 -11.28
N TRP A 4 16.09 -18.81 -11.83
CA TRP A 4 16.70 -17.66 -11.15
C TRP A 4 15.95 -17.26 -9.87
N LEU A 5 14.62 -17.28 -9.89
CA LEU A 5 13.80 -16.92 -8.74
C LEU A 5 13.92 -17.99 -7.65
N GLU A 6 13.99 -19.27 -8.01
CA GLU A 6 14.21 -20.37 -7.06
C GLU A 6 15.54 -20.21 -6.32
N GLN A 7 16.61 -19.89 -7.03
CA GLN A 7 17.90 -19.60 -6.40
C GLN A 7 17.83 -18.34 -5.51
N ALA A 8 17.20 -17.26 -6.00
CA ALA A 8 17.07 -16.04 -5.23
C ALA A 8 16.27 -16.25 -3.93
N LEU A 9 15.21 -17.06 -3.96
CA LEU A 9 14.45 -17.46 -2.78
C LEU A 9 15.33 -18.24 -1.79
N SER A 10 16.14 -19.18 -2.29
CA SER A 10 17.11 -19.90 -1.45
C SER A 10 18.15 -18.97 -0.82
N ASP A 11 18.64 -17.98 -1.57
CA ASP A 11 19.67 -17.05 -1.10
C ASP A 11 19.12 -16.13 0.00
N VAL A 12 17.91 -15.57 -0.19
CA VAL A 12 17.31 -14.66 0.82
C VAL A 12 16.81 -15.39 2.06
N ALA A 13 16.43 -16.66 1.93
CA ALA A 13 16.10 -17.51 3.07
C ALA A 13 17.33 -17.81 3.93
N ALA A 14 18.51 -17.92 3.32
CA ALA A 14 19.78 -18.11 4.01
C ALA A 14 20.34 -16.81 4.59
N ASP A 15 20.21 -15.70 3.88
CA ASP A 15 20.68 -14.37 4.28
C ASP A 15 19.80 -13.26 3.70
N ALA A 16 19.02 -12.60 4.56
CA ALA A 16 18.12 -11.52 4.15
C ALA A 16 18.86 -10.35 3.47
N THR A 17 20.16 -10.13 3.72
CA THR A 17 20.91 -9.05 3.06
C THR A 17 21.04 -9.27 1.55
N ALA A 18 20.86 -10.50 1.06
CA ALA A 18 20.78 -10.81 -0.37
C ALA A 18 19.65 -10.04 -1.08
N LEU A 19 18.58 -9.67 -0.36
CA LEU A 19 17.48 -8.83 -0.87
C LEU A 19 17.98 -7.56 -1.54
N ARG A 20 19.04 -6.93 -0.98
CA ARG A 20 19.64 -5.70 -1.54
C ARG A 20 20.08 -5.86 -2.99
N THR A 21 20.43 -7.08 -3.40
CA THR A 21 20.90 -7.40 -4.75
C THR A 21 19.80 -8.00 -5.62
N VAL A 22 19.02 -8.94 -5.08
CA VAL A 22 18.03 -9.67 -5.89
C VAL A 22 16.75 -8.85 -6.12
N PHE A 23 16.32 -8.05 -5.14
CA PHE A 23 15.05 -7.30 -5.20
C PHE A 23 14.99 -6.29 -6.36
N PRO A 24 16.07 -5.52 -6.67
CA PRO A 24 16.09 -4.66 -7.85
C PRO A 24 16.23 -5.41 -9.18
N ALA A 25 16.71 -6.66 -9.15
CA ALA A 25 16.91 -7.47 -10.34
C ALA A 25 15.62 -8.16 -10.82
N VAL A 26 14.62 -8.35 -9.94
CA VAL A 26 13.39 -9.12 -10.21
C VAL A 26 12.74 -8.72 -11.54
N GLY A 27 12.45 -7.44 -11.74
CA GLY A 27 11.73 -6.98 -12.94
C GLY A 27 12.45 -7.32 -14.26
N ARG A 28 13.79 -7.38 -14.26
CA ARG A 28 14.60 -7.79 -15.42
C ARG A 28 14.65 -9.30 -15.61
N ARG A 29 14.48 -10.07 -14.53
CA ARG A 29 14.68 -11.52 -14.50
C ARG A 29 13.40 -12.31 -14.70
N VAL A 30 12.28 -11.84 -14.15
CA VAL A 30 10.98 -12.53 -14.22
C VAL A 30 9.94 -11.76 -15.03
N GLY A 31 10.25 -10.54 -15.46
CA GLY A 31 9.34 -9.67 -16.23
C GLY A 31 8.55 -8.71 -15.33
N ARG A 32 8.17 -7.56 -15.89
CA ARG A 32 7.57 -6.44 -15.13
C ARG A 32 6.16 -6.74 -14.58
N THR A 33 5.41 -7.63 -15.23
CA THR A 33 4.02 -7.93 -14.88
C THR A 33 3.90 -8.76 -13.59
N VAL A 34 4.85 -9.66 -13.34
CA VAL A 34 4.88 -10.53 -12.15
C VAL A 34 5.90 -10.08 -11.12
N ALA A 35 6.52 -8.91 -11.32
CA ALA A 35 7.63 -8.44 -10.50
C ALA A 35 7.22 -8.12 -9.06
N ASP A 36 5.99 -7.65 -8.83
CA ASP A 36 5.50 -7.37 -7.48
C ASP A 36 5.31 -8.67 -6.71
N THR A 37 4.62 -9.64 -7.30
CA THR A 37 4.41 -10.97 -6.69
C THR A 37 5.75 -11.63 -6.34
N ALA A 38 6.69 -11.69 -7.29
CA ALA A 38 8.00 -12.28 -7.03
C ALA A 38 8.81 -11.52 -5.98
N ARG A 39 8.65 -10.20 -5.86
CA ARG A 39 9.29 -9.42 -4.78
C ARG A 39 8.67 -9.69 -3.43
N VAL A 40 7.35 -9.83 -3.35
CA VAL A 40 6.65 -10.19 -2.12
C VAL A 40 7.05 -11.60 -1.68
N GLU A 41 7.14 -12.56 -2.60
CA GLU A 41 7.65 -13.91 -2.33
C GLU A 41 9.09 -13.89 -1.75
N LEU A 42 9.98 -13.03 -2.28
CA LEU A 42 11.33 -12.86 -1.73
C LEU A 42 11.32 -12.28 -0.32
N LEU A 43 10.42 -11.34 -0.02
CA LEU A 43 10.28 -10.76 1.33
C LEU A 43 9.75 -11.80 2.32
N GLU A 44 8.72 -12.57 1.92
CA GLU A 44 8.13 -13.63 2.74
C GLU A 44 9.14 -14.76 3.04
N ALA A 45 9.96 -15.12 2.06
CA ALA A 45 10.95 -16.19 2.20
C ALA A 45 12.15 -15.81 3.11
N ALA A 46 12.35 -14.53 3.43
CA ALA A 46 13.52 -14.04 4.13
C ALA A 46 13.22 -13.71 5.61
N PRO A 47 13.67 -14.52 6.59
CA PRO A 47 13.37 -14.29 8.01
C PRO A 47 13.81 -12.92 8.55
N GLY A 48 14.81 -12.29 7.93
CA GLY A 48 15.30 -10.95 8.27
C GLY A 48 14.73 -9.80 7.41
N ALA A 49 13.70 -10.05 6.58
CA ALA A 49 13.18 -9.07 5.62
C ALA A 49 12.79 -7.74 6.28
N ALA A 50 12.16 -7.78 7.46
CA ALA A 50 11.71 -6.58 8.18
C ALA A 50 12.84 -5.56 8.39
N ALA A 51 14.07 -6.02 8.67
CA ALA A 51 15.22 -5.13 8.85
C ALA A 51 15.71 -4.50 7.54
N GLU A 52 15.46 -5.14 6.41
CA GLU A 52 15.90 -4.70 5.08
C GLU A 52 14.87 -3.80 4.37
N MET A 53 13.57 -4.00 4.65
CA MET A 53 12.46 -3.28 4.01
C MET A 53 12.60 -1.75 4.04
N PRO A 54 13.00 -1.09 5.14
CA PRO A 54 13.21 0.36 5.14
C PRO A 54 14.29 0.83 4.16
N GLY A 55 15.37 0.05 4.00
CA GLY A 55 16.43 0.33 3.04
C GLY A 55 15.95 0.15 1.60
N LEU A 56 15.27 -0.98 1.33
CA LEU A 56 14.69 -1.27 0.01
C LEU A 56 13.68 -0.20 -0.41
N TYR A 57 12.84 0.26 0.52
CA TYR A 57 11.87 1.33 0.26
C TYR A 57 12.56 2.68 0.06
N ARG A 58 13.55 3.05 0.89
CA ARG A 58 14.19 4.36 0.81
C ARG A 58 14.94 4.56 -0.50
N TYR A 59 15.67 3.53 -0.95
CA TYR A 59 16.57 3.63 -2.10
C TYR A 59 16.00 3.02 -3.39
N GLY A 60 14.85 2.34 -3.33
CA GLY A 60 14.22 1.71 -4.48
C GLY A 60 13.45 2.69 -5.38
N ASP A 61 13.22 2.24 -6.61
CA ASP A 61 12.33 2.91 -7.55
C ASP A 61 10.84 2.76 -7.16
N ALA A 62 9.93 3.41 -7.90
CA ALA A 62 8.49 3.35 -7.57
C ALA A 62 7.89 1.93 -7.62
N ALA A 63 8.43 1.02 -8.44
CA ALA A 63 7.96 -0.36 -8.49
C ALA A 63 8.50 -1.17 -7.30
N GLU A 64 9.74 -0.92 -6.89
CA GLU A 64 10.36 -1.55 -5.72
C GLU A 64 9.67 -1.08 -4.43
N LYS A 65 9.45 0.23 -4.26
CA LYS A 65 8.69 0.79 -3.15
C LYS A 65 7.29 0.21 -3.05
N ARG A 66 6.59 0.09 -4.19
CA ARG A 66 5.26 -0.52 -4.24
C ARG A 66 5.29 -1.96 -3.73
N ALA A 67 6.26 -2.76 -4.16
CA ALA A 67 6.40 -4.13 -3.69
C ALA A 67 6.74 -4.24 -2.20
N VAL A 68 7.52 -3.30 -1.64
CA VAL A 68 7.76 -3.25 -0.19
C VAL A 68 6.45 -2.97 0.57
N LEU A 69 5.63 -2.02 0.11
CA LEU A 69 4.33 -1.71 0.73
C LEU A 69 3.38 -2.92 0.68
N LEU A 70 3.32 -3.63 -0.46
CA LEU A 70 2.53 -4.86 -0.59
C LEU A 70 3.04 -5.97 0.37
N GLY A 71 4.36 -6.04 0.55
CA GLY A 71 5.02 -7.00 1.45
C GLY A 71 4.68 -6.82 2.93
N LEU A 72 4.17 -5.65 3.35
CA LEU A 72 3.71 -5.40 4.72
C LEU A 72 2.55 -6.32 5.15
N SER A 73 1.87 -6.98 4.20
CA SER A 73 0.81 -7.95 4.49
C SER A 73 1.33 -9.34 4.88
N VAL A 74 2.59 -9.67 4.55
CA VAL A 74 3.18 -11.00 4.77
C VAL A 74 4.44 -10.97 5.62
N VAL A 75 5.02 -9.79 5.86
CA VAL A 75 6.17 -9.59 6.76
C VAL A 75 5.72 -8.77 7.96
N ASP A 76 5.93 -9.31 9.16
CA ASP A 76 5.76 -8.55 10.41
C ASP A 76 6.90 -7.53 10.56
N THR A 77 6.60 -6.28 10.23
CA THR A 77 7.54 -5.16 10.39
C THR A 77 7.39 -4.42 11.71
N GLY A 78 6.46 -4.82 12.59
CA GLY A 78 6.03 -4.00 13.73
C GLY A 78 5.75 -2.56 13.31
N ASP A 79 6.10 -1.59 14.14
CA ASP A 79 5.86 -0.15 13.90
C ASP A 79 6.67 0.44 12.73
N ALA A 80 7.72 -0.23 12.26
CA ALA A 80 8.55 0.30 11.16
C ALA A 80 7.74 0.45 9.85
N GLY A 81 6.72 -0.39 9.64
CA GLY A 81 5.84 -0.30 8.49
C GLY A 81 4.95 0.96 8.50
N VAL A 82 4.62 1.50 9.68
CA VAL A 82 3.81 2.74 9.81
C VAL A 82 4.53 3.91 9.16
N GLU A 83 5.84 4.03 9.35
CA GLU A 83 6.64 5.09 8.72
C GLU A 83 6.72 4.95 7.20
N LEU A 84 6.76 3.72 6.67
CA LEU A 84 6.74 3.46 5.22
C LEU A 84 5.39 3.86 4.61
N VAL A 85 4.29 3.49 5.26
CA VAL A 85 2.94 3.90 4.87
C VAL A 85 2.80 5.42 4.92
N ALA A 86 3.26 6.06 6.01
CA ALA A 86 3.19 7.50 6.17
C ALA A 86 3.99 8.25 5.08
N ASP A 87 5.17 7.76 4.70
CA ASP A 87 5.94 8.31 3.58
C ASP A 87 5.22 8.14 2.25
N ALA A 88 4.69 6.94 1.95
CA ALA A 88 3.95 6.67 0.73
C ALA A 88 2.72 7.60 0.60
N LEU A 89 2.02 7.84 1.71
CA LEU A 89 0.90 8.77 1.80
C LEU A 89 1.29 10.25 1.66
N ARG A 90 2.58 10.62 1.67
CA ARG A 90 3.04 11.97 1.31
C ARG A 90 3.30 12.15 -0.18
N THR A 91 3.35 11.05 -0.95
CA THR A 91 3.59 11.09 -2.41
C THR A 91 2.30 11.36 -3.20
N ASN A 92 2.42 11.69 -4.50
CA ASN A 92 1.29 11.75 -5.43
C ASN A 92 1.29 10.58 -6.44
N ASP A 93 2.04 9.51 -6.19
CA ASP A 93 1.99 8.30 -7.02
C ASP A 93 0.81 7.43 -6.56
N THR A 94 -0.25 7.37 -7.38
CA THR A 94 -1.46 6.60 -7.06
C THR A 94 -1.16 5.15 -6.75
N ARG A 95 -0.14 4.55 -7.40
CA ARG A 95 0.21 3.14 -7.19
C ARG A 95 0.83 2.89 -5.83
N LEU A 96 1.60 3.86 -5.32
CA LEU A 96 2.17 3.78 -3.97
C LEU A 96 1.10 4.03 -2.91
N VAL A 97 0.25 5.04 -3.12
CA VAL A 97 -0.85 5.34 -2.19
C VAL A 97 -1.83 4.16 -2.09
N THR A 98 -2.20 3.53 -3.22
CA THR A 98 -3.04 2.33 -3.23
C THR A 98 -2.36 1.17 -2.48
N ALA A 99 -1.09 0.88 -2.73
CA ALA A 99 -0.38 -0.19 -2.02
C ALA A 99 -0.23 0.09 -0.51
N ALA A 100 -0.06 1.35 -0.13
CA ALA A 100 0.07 1.76 1.26
C ALA A 100 -1.25 1.60 2.03
N MET A 101 -2.40 1.83 1.40
CA MET A 101 -3.74 1.71 2.01
C MET A 101 -4.27 0.26 2.03
N GLY A 102 -3.38 -0.73 2.13
CA GLY A 102 -3.71 -2.14 2.32
C GLY A 102 -3.97 -2.54 3.79
N GLU A 103 -4.08 -3.85 4.05
CA GLU A 103 -4.51 -4.38 5.36
C GLU A 103 -3.59 -3.98 6.52
N TYR A 104 -2.29 -3.82 6.24
CA TYR A 104 -1.35 -3.32 7.24
C TYR A 104 -1.75 -1.93 7.75
N ALA A 105 -2.09 -0.99 6.85
CA ALA A 105 -2.53 0.34 7.24
C ALA A 105 -3.86 0.33 7.99
N ALA A 106 -4.79 -0.53 7.54
CA ALA A 106 -6.07 -0.72 8.22
C ALA A 106 -5.87 -1.21 9.67
N THR A 107 -4.87 -2.05 9.91
CA THR A 107 -4.59 -2.60 11.25
C THR A 107 -3.77 -1.66 12.13
N HIS A 108 -2.77 -0.97 11.57
CA HIS A 108 -1.75 -0.27 12.36
C HIS A 108 -1.89 1.25 12.40
N LEU A 109 -2.53 1.88 11.40
CA LEU A 109 -2.72 3.34 11.45
C LEU A 109 -3.71 3.71 12.55
N ASP A 110 -3.40 4.78 13.28
CA ASP A 110 -4.40 5.41 14.14
C ASP A 110 -5.59 5.94 13.33
N ALA A 111 -6.68 6.28 14.02
CA ALA A 111 -7.90 6.72 13.35
C ALA A 111 -7.67 7.99 12.50
N PRO A 112 -7.02 9.06 13.00
CA PRO A 112 -6.74 10.25 12.18
C PRO A 112 -5.91 9.96 10.91
N ALA A 113 -4.84 9.18 11.00
CA ALA A 113 -3.99 8.85 9.86
C ALA A 113 -4.74 8.02 8.82
N TYR A 114 -5.52 7.03 9.28
CA TYR A 114 -6.34 6.22 8.39
C TYR A 114 -7.38 7.08 7.63
N ARG A 115 -8.11 7.97 8.34
CA ARG A 115 -9.10 8.86 7.71
C ARG A 115 -8.48 9.78 6.66
N HIS A 116 -7.33 10.38 6.96
CA HIS A 116 -6.60 11.20 5.98
C HIS A 116 -6.09 10.37 4.79
N GLY A 117 -5.68 9.12 5.01
CA GLY A 117 -5.32 8.19 3.95
C GLY A 117 -6.50 7.90 3.01
N VAL A 118 -7.68 7.62 3.56
CA VAL A 118 -8.92 7.42 2.78
C VAL A 118 -9.26 8.69 1.99
N LEU A 119 -9.27 9.86 2.63
CA LEU A 119 -9.59 11.13 1.97
C LEU A 119 -8.60 11.43 0.83
N LYS A 120 -7.31 11.12 1.03
CA LYS A 120 -6.30 11.24 -0.03
C LYS A 120 -6.58 10.30 -1.20
N CYS A 121 -6.99 9.05 -0.94
CA CYS A 121 -7.36 8.11 -2.00
C CYS A 121 -8.49 8.68 -2.87
N VAL A 122 -9.56 9.16 -2.23
CA VAL A 122 -10.70 9.78 -2.92
C VAL A 122 -10.27 11.01 -3.72
N PHE A 123 -9.44 11.89 -3.14
CA PHE A 123 -8.92 13.07 -3.83
C PHE A 123 -8.10 12.70 -5.08
N MET A 124 -7.32 11.63 -5.01
CA MET A 124 -6.48 11.13 -6.11
C MET A 124 -7.24 10.26 -7.12
N GLY A 125 -8.54 10.01 -6.91
CA GLY A 125 -9.34 9.14 -7.75
C GLY A 125 -8.99 7.65 -7.63
N ILE A 126 -8.41 7.24 -6.50
CA ILE A 126 -8.21 5.83 -6.16
C ILE A 126 -9.57 5.26 -5.71
N PRO A 127 -10.05 4.15 -6.30
CA PRO A 127 -11.30 3.53 -5.89
C PRO A 127 -11.30 3.14 -4.41
N LEU A 128 -12.41 3.39 -3.72
CA LEU A 128 -12.59 3.05 -2.30
C LEU A 128 -12.48 1.54 -2.05
N GLU A 129 -12.83 0.70 -3.03
CA GLU A 129 -12.64 -0.76 -2.97
C GLU A 129 -11.17 -1.19 -2.79
N ALA A 130 -10.23 -0.33 -3.17
CA ALA A 130 -8.80 -0.59 -3.02
C ALA A 130 -8.27 -0.25 -1.62
N VAL A 131 -9.09 0.38 -0.77
CA VAL A 131 -8.74 0.73 0.61
C VAL A 131 -9.19 -0.40 1.54
N ALA A 132 -8.23 -1.08 2.17
CA ALA A 132 -8.53 -2.19 3.04
C ALA A 132 -9.19 -1.73 4.35
N GLY A 133 -10.19 -2.47 4.82
CA GLY A 133 -10.84 -2.25 6.11
C GLY A 133 -11.79 -1.05 6.18
N LEU A 134 -12.25 -0.53 5.04
CA LEU A 134 -13.18 0.59 5.00
C LEU A 134 -14.48 0.30 5.74
N ASP A 135 -15.05 -0.91 5.57
CA ASP A 135 -16.25 -1.40 6.25
C ASP A 135 -16.12 -1.41 7.78
N ARG A 136 -14.96 -1.83 8.29
CA ARG A 136 -14.67 -1.95 9.73
C ARG A 136 -14.14 -0.67 10.39
N ARG A 137 -13.67 0.29 9.60
CA ARG A 137 -13.05 1.54 10.10
C ARG A 137 -13.81 2.81 9.73
N THR A 138 -14.93 2.70 9.03
CA THR A 138 -15.80 3.84 8.78
C THR A 138 -16.44 4.28 10.09
N ASP A 139 -16.23 5.55 10.44
CA ASP A 139 -16.82 6.20 11.60
C ASP A 139 -17.44 7.55 11.21
N GLU A 140 -18.13 8.18 12.16
CA GLU A 140 -18.86 9.42 11.93
C GLU A 140 -17.95 10.54 11.42
N GLU A 141 -16.71 10.61 11.90
CA GLU A 141 -15.76 11.65 11.49
C GLU A 141 -15.27 11.40 10.06
N LEU A 142 -15.00 10.15 9.67
CA LEU A 142 -14.69 9.82 8.29
C LEU A 142 -15.86 10.19 7.36
N LEU A 143 -17.08 9.83 7.74
CA LEU A 143 -18.28 10.15 6.96
C LEU A 143 -18.48 11.65 6.85
N ARG A 144 -18.28 12.42 7.92
CA ARG A 144 -18.32 13.88 7.89
C ARG A 144 -17.31 14.45 6.89
N MET A 145 -16.05 14.03 6.96
CA MET A 145 -14.99 14.48 6.02
C MET A 145 -15.32 14.13 4.57
N LEU A 146 -15.87 12.94 4.33
CA LEU A 146 -16.27 12.48 3.00
C LEU A 146 -17.48 13.25 2.44
N ARG A 147 -18.46 13.59 3.29
CA ARG A 147 -19.59 14.48 2.92
C ARG A 147 -19.10 15.88 2.58
N ASP A 148 -18.19 16.45 3.37
CA ASP A 148 -17.59 17.76 3.11
C ASP A 148 -16.89 17.77 1.74
N PHE A 149 -16.08 16.74 1.45
CA PHE A 149 -15.45 16.59 0.13
C PHE A 149 -16.48 16.52 -1.02
N ALA A 150 -17.54 15.73 -0.86
CA ALA A 150 -18.60 15.62 -1.87
C ALA A 150 -19.33 16.95 -2.09
N ALA A 151 -19.60 17.70 -1.02
CA ALA A 151 -20.19 19.03 -1.10
C ALA A 151 -19.28 20.03 -1.81
N GLU A 152 -17.97 20.05 -1.49
CA GLU A 152 -16.98 20.89 -2.18
C GLU A 152 -16.86 20.57 -3.67
N ARG A 153 -16.89 19.29 -4.05
CA ARG A 153 -16.91 18.87 -5.46
C ARG A 153 -18.15 19.40 -6.17
N THR A 154 -19.32 19.20 -5.57
CA THR A 154 -20.62 19.62 -6.12
C THR A 154 -20.71 21.14 -6.27
N ALA A 155 -20.31 21.90 -5.25
CA ALA A 155 -20.28 23.36 -5.28
C ALA A 155 -19.34 23.90 -6.37
N ALA A 156 -18.26 23.18 -6.69
CA ALA A 156 -17.35 23.49 -7.78
C ALA A 156 -17.84 22.99 -9.16
N GLY A 157 -19.04 22.42 -9.26
CA GLY A 157 -19.57 21.85 -10.51
C GLY A 157 -18.84 20.60 -10.99
N ARG A 158 -18.12 19.91 -10.09
CA ARG A 158 -17.33 18.72 -10.40
C ARG A 158 -18.08 17.47 -9.92
N GLU A 159 -17.96 16.39 -10.66
CA GLU A 159 -18.62 15.13 -10.31
C GLU A 159 -18.05 14.51 -9.02
N VAL A 160 -18.93 13.98 -8.17
CA VAL A 160 -18.58 13.17 -6.99
C VAL A 160 -18.32 11.72 -7.43
N PRO A 161 -17.24 11.05 -7.00
CA PRO A 161 -17.01 9.64 -7.33
C PRO A 161 -18.22 8.73 -7.03
N ALA A 162 -18.50 7.76 -7.90
CA ALA A 162 -19.69 6.92 -7.80
C ALA A 162 -19.65 5.99 -6.57
N ASP A 163 -18.50 5.38 -6.31
CA ASP A 163 -18.23 4.57 -5.12
C ASP A 163 -18.39 5.37 -3.82
N LEU A 164 -17.95 6.63 -3.79
CA LEU A 164 -18.19 7.53 -2.67
C LEU A 164 -19.68 7.80 -2.46
N ARG A 165 -20.44 8.04 -3.54
CA ARG A 165 -21.90 8.23 -3.44
C ARG A 165 -22.59 6.98 -2.89
N THR A 166 -22.19 5.79 -3.35
CA THR A 166 -22.69 4.52 -2.83
C THR A 166 -22.43 4.39 -1.34
N LEU A 167 -21.18 4.59 -0.90
CA LEU A 167 -20.82 4.52 0.51
C LEU A 167 -21.65 5.48 1.37
N LEU A 168 -21.81 6.74 0.96
CA LEU A 168 -22.58 7.72 1.75
C LEU A 168 -24.06 7.35 1.83
N ASN A 169 -24.66 6.87 0.74
CA ASN A 169 -26.07 6.46 0.72
C ASN A 169 -26.34 5.23 1.61
N GLU A 170 -25.40 4.28 1.67
CA GLU A 170 -25.52 3.09 2.52
C GLU A 170 -25.51 3.41 4.03
N GLN A 171 -24.94 4.55 4.41
CA GLN A 171 -24.84 4.98 5.81
C GLN A 171 -25.95 5.95 6.24
N ASP A 172 -26.65 6.53 5.27
CA ASP A 172 -27.78 7.45 5.50
C ASP A 172 -29.15 6.73 5.52
N GLY A 173 -29.19 5.42 5.24
CA GLY A 173 -30.38 4.57 5.25
C GLY A 173 -30.50 3.68 6.48
#